data_AF-A0A966PZ23-F1
#
_entry.id   AF-A0A966PZ23-F1
#
_cell.length_a   1.000
_cell.length_b   1.000
_cell.length_c   1.000
_cell.angle_alpha   90.00
_cell.angle_beta   90.00
_cell.angle_gamma   90.00
#
_symmetry.space_group_name_H-M   'P 1'
#
loop_
_entity.id
_entity.type
_entity.pdbx_description
1 polymer ?
#
loop_
_entity_poly.entity_id
_entity_poly.type
_entity_poly.pdbx_seq_one_letter_code
_entity_poly.pdbx_strand_id
1 'polypeptide(L)'
;MYRVGVILPSRGLIFSKTAEEILKNLRGIDHKIFFSHKRPIPECFNEPLERALSEPNLTHILIVEDDMIIPPEALKNALEANENVVTYDYPINANNVGAVFQDITGKVIYCGTGFLLLKREVFDKLKAPYFRTDIQWSVVRHNESLRFKGAEVKQDGSYGLQDITFCMKLQKAGYDIKVLPTVLGQRKLIALGKVGSNNGAHYIQRWRKVKKDIRLNEYMSMPNDLTSKSNLITLETEGGYISTDKAHAEKLVDKGIGKEINSQQTAIDLTEVDI
;
A
#
# COMPACT_ATOMS: atom_id res chain seq x y z
N MET A 1 11.93 -0.16 -24.11
CA MET A 1 10.55 0.31 -24.38
C MET A 1 9.64 -0.31 -23.33
N TYR A 2 8.73 0.46 -22.74
CA TYR A 2 7.84 -0.05 -21.69
C TYR A 2 6.72 -0.89 -22.30
N ARG A 3 6.43 -2.03 -21.67
CA ARG A 3 5.22 -2.82 -21.88
C ARG A 3 4.51 -3.03 -20.54
N VAL A 4 3.28 -2.55 -20.41
CA VAL A 4 2.57 -2.46 -19.12
C VAL A 4 1.39 -3.44 -19.07
N GLY A 5 1.36 -4.31 -18.07
CA GLY A 5 0.15 -5.05 -17.71
C GLY A 5 -0.70 -4.24 -16.76
N VAL A 6 -1.92 -3.87 -17.16
CA VAL A 6 -2.82 -3.06 -16.33
C VAL A 6 -3.81 -3.98 -15.63
N ILE A 7 -3.69 -4.09 -14.31
CA ILE A 7 -4.59 -4.83 -13.44
C ILE A 7 -5.73 -3.90 -13.04
N LEU A 8 -6.95 -4.24 -13.45
CA LEU A 8 -8.15 -3.49 -13.10
C LEU A 8 -9.05 -4.39 -12.25
N PRO A 9 -8.95 -4.30 -10.90
CA PRO A 9 -9.60 -5.21 -9.96
C PRO A 9 -11.09 -4.85 -9.76
N SER A 10 -11.85 -4.79 -10.86
CA SER A 10 -13.26 -4.44 -10.79
C SER A 10 -14.11 -5.58 -10.24
N ARG A 11 -15.13 -5.20 -9.49
CA ARG A 11 -16.15 -6.11 -8.94
C ARG A 11 -17.46 -6.04 -9.70
N GLY A 12 -17.48 -5.35 -10.83
CA GLY A 12 -18.63 -5.26 -11.74
C GLY A 12 -19.18 -3.85 -11.97
N LEU A 13 -18.57 -2.82 -11.39
CA LEU A 13 -18.89 -1.42 -11.65
C LEU A 13 -17.61 -0.66 -11.94
N ILE A 14 -17.55 0.08 -13.04
CA ILE A 14 -16.41 0.95 -13.38
C ILE A 14 -16.97 2.34 -13.66
N PHE A 15 -16.35 3.37 -13.08
CA PHE A 15 -16.68 4.74 -13.44
C PHE A 15 -16.15 5.04 -14.85
N SER A 16 -17.03 5.39 -15.78
CA SER A 16 -16.66 5.66 -17.18
C SER A 16 -15.55 6.73 -17.31
N LYS A 17 -15.56 7.74 -16.44
CA LYS A 17 -14.50 8.75 -16.38
C LYS A 17 -13.15 8.18 -15.91
N THR A 18 -13.14 7.22 -14.99
CA THR A 18 -11.90 6.53 -14.58
C THR A 18 -11.35 5.73 -15.76
N ALA A 19 -12.19 4.99 -16.48
CA ALA A 19 -11.78 4.24 -17.67
C ALA A 19 -11.20 5.17 -18.75
N GLU A 20 -11.84 6.32 -19.01
CA GLU A 20 -11.32 7.33 -19.94
C GLU A 20 -9.94 7.87 -19.50
N GLU A 21 -9.76 8.16 -18.21
CA GLU A 21 -8.50 8.68 -17.65
C GLU A 21 -7.36 7.64 -17.71
N ILE A 22 -7.66 6.36 -17.47
CA ILE A 22 -6.74 5.24 -17.66
C ILE A 22 -6.32 5.16 -19.14
N LEU A 23 -7.28 5.12 -20.07
CA LEU A 23 -7.00 5.01 -21.51
C LEU A 23 -6.19 6.20 -22.03
N LYS A 24 -6.43 7.42 -21.52
CA LYS A 24 -5.62 8.60 -21.85
C LYS A 24 -4.17 8.44 -21.40
N ASN A 25 -3.94 7.93 -20.19
CA ASN A 25 -2.60 7.68 -19.65
C ASN A 25 -1.86 6.55 -20.38
N LEU A 26 -2.57 5.64 -21.04
CA LEU A 26 -2.00 4.53 -21.81
C LEU A 26 -1.66 4.88 -23.27
N ARG A 27 -2.00 6.09 -23.74
CA ARG A 27 -1.74 6.49 -25.13
C ARG A 27 -0.23 6.48 -25.43
N GLY A 28 0.15 5.75 -26.48
CA GLY A 28 1.55 5.62 -26.90
C GLY A 28 2.39 4.65 -26.06
N ILE A 29 1.79 3.95 -25.10
CA ILE A 29 2.44 2.93 -24.27
C ILE A 29 1.93 1.55 -24.72
N ASP A 30 2.83 0.60 -24.99
CA ASP A 30 2.44 -0.79 -25.25
C ASP A 30 1.85 -1.39 -23.97
N HIS A 31 0.63 -1.93 -24.04
CA HIS A 31 -0.10 -2.39 -22.86
C HIS A 31 -1.08 -3.52 -23.15
N LYS A 32 -1.44 -4.23 -22.07
CA LYS A 32 -2.56 -5.18 -22.04
C LYS A 32 -3.33 -5.00 -20.73
N ILE A 33 -4.66 -4.93 -20.81
CA ILE A 33 -5.52 -4.76 -19.64
C ILE A 33 -6.07 -6.12 -19.20
N PHE A 34 -5.99 -6.40 -17.90
CA PHE A 34 -6.46 -7.60 -17.23
C PHE A 34 -7.55 -7.22 -16.23
N PHE A 35 -8.80 -7.52 -16.60
CA PHE A 35 -9.97 -7.23 -15.77
C PHE A 35 -10.33 -8.42 -14.88
N SER A 36 -10.64 -8.16 -13.62
CA SER A 36 -11.57 -9.04 -12.89
C SER A 36 -13.01 -8.58 -13.10
N HIS A 37 -13.95 -9.51 -13.01
CA HIS A 37 -15.37 -9.20 -13.01
C HIS A 37 -16.06 -10.00 -11.92
N LYS A 38 -16.85 -9.33 -11.06
CA LYS A 38 -17.68 -9.97 -10.03
C LYS A 38 -16.91 -10.92 -9.10
N ARG A 39 -15.67 -10.58 -8.77
CA ARG A 39 -14.86 -11.32 -7.79
C ARG A 39 -14.79 -10.54 -6.47
N PRO A 40 -14.77 -11.22 -5.31
CA PRO A 40 -14.47 -10.56 -4.04
C PRO A 40 -12.99 -10.20 -3.94
N ILE A 41 -12.62 -9.49 -2.86
CA ILE A 41 -11.23 -9.32 -2.47
C ILE A 41 -10.83 -10.57 -1.67
N PRO A 42 -9.64 -11.17 -1.92
CA PRO A 42 -8.55 -10.67 -2.76
C PRO A 42 -8.55 -11.17 -4.21
N GLU A 43 -9.50 -12.00 -4.63
CA GLU A 43 -9.53 -12.65 -5.95
C GLU A 43 -9.59 -11.64 -7.10
N CYS A 44 -10.29 -10.53 -6.91
CA CYS A 44 -10.35 -9.45 -7.91
C CYS A 44 -8.98 -8.83 -8.19
N PHE A 45 -8.01 -8.97 -7.29
CA PHE A 45 -6.62 -8.57 -7.52
C PHE A 45 -5.77 -9.73 -8.02
N ASN A 46 -5.81 -10.88 -7.34
CA ASN A 46 -4.93 -12.01 -7.64
C ASN A 46 -5.19 -12.61 -9.03
N GLU A 47 -6.44 -12.85 -9.43
CA GLU A 47 -6.74 -13.49 -10.72
C GLU A 47 -6.26 -12.68 -11.96
N PRO A 48 -6.52 -11.37 -12.09
CA PRO A 48 -5.95 -10.59 -13.19
C PRO A 48 -4.44 -10.42 -13.07
N LEU A 49 -3.89 -10.33 -11.85
CA LEU A 49 -2.44 -10.24 -11.65
C LEU A 49 -1.73 -11.51 -12.13
N GLU A 50 -2.17 -12.70 -11.75
CA GLU A 50 -1.59 -13.97 -12.19
C GLU A 50 -1.61 -14.12 -13.71
N ARG A 51 -2.71 -13.73 -14.36
CA ARG A 51 -2.78 -13.72 -15.83
C ARG A 51 -1.78 -12.74 -16.44
N ALA A 52 -1.64 -11.54 -15.89
CA ALA A 52 -0.60 -10.62 -16.33
C ALA A 52 0.79 -11.21 -16.09
N LEU A 53 1.00 -11.88 -14.96
CA LEU A 53 2.27 -12.51 -14.64
C LEU A 53 2.58 -13.74 -15.50
N SER A 54 1.61 -14.30 -16.22
CA SER A 54 1.85 -15.33 -17.23
C SER A 54 2.41 -14.77 -18.55
N GLU A 55 2.35 -13.45 -18.76
CA GLU A 55 2.83 -12.81 -19.99
C GLU A 55 4.33 -12.48 -19.89
N PRO A 56 5.20 -13.14 -20.68
CA PRO A 56 6.66 -13.03 -20.49
C PRO A 56 7.22 -11.65 -20.85
N ASN A 57 6.54 -10.91 -21.72
CA ASN A 57 7.06 -9.67 -22.31
C ASN A 57 6.65 -8.39 -21.56
N LEU A 58 5.90 -8.50 -20.46
CA LEU A 58 5.58 -7.33 -19.66
C LEU A 58 6.84 -6.83 -18.95
N THR A 59 6.98 -5.52 -18.80
CA THR A 59 8.08 -4.89 -18.06
C THR A 59 7.61 -4.32 -16.73
N HIS A 60 6.33 -3.92 -16.68
CA HIS A 60 5.72 -3.29 -15.52
C HIS A 60 4.29 -3.81 -15.33
N ILE A 61 3.84 -3.78 -14.09
CA ILE A 61 2.48 -4.07 -13.66
C ILE A 61 1.90 -2.79 -13.06
N LEU A 62 0.83 -2.27 -13.65
CA LEU A 62 0.05 -1.17 -13.07
C LEU A 62 -1.20 -1.74 -12.43
N ILE A 63 -1.32 -1.62 -11.11
CA ILE A 63 -2.56 -1.87 -10.39
C ILE A 63 -3.30 -0.54 -10.26
N VAL A 64 -4.53 -0.49 -10.76
CA VAL A 64 -5.34 0.73 -10.76
C VAL A 64 -6.81 0.43 -10.49
N GLU A 65 -7.38 1.03 -9.45
CA GLU A 65 -8.78 0.81 -9.06
C GLU A 65 -9.77 1.58 -9.94
N ASP A 66 -11.00 1.07 -10.03
CA ASP A 66 -12.01 1.53 -10.98
C ASP A 66 -12.68 2.87 -10.61
N ASP A 67 -12.34 3.42 -9.44
CA ASP A 67 -12.89 4.66 -8.89
C ASP A 67 -11.87 5.80 -8.79
N MET A 68 -10.67 5.64 -9.34
CA MET A 68 -9.62 6.65 -9.29
C MET A 68 -9.84 7.83 -10.22
N ILE A 69 -9.48 9.04 -9.78
CA ILE A 69 -9.36 10.25 -10.62
C ILE A 69 -7.88 10.42 -10.98
N ILE A 70 -7.53 10.13 -12.23
CA ILE A 70 -6.13 10.08 -12.68
C ILE A 70 -5.84 11.28 -13.58
N PRO A 71 -4.88 12.16 -13.23
CA PRO A 71 -4.50 13.27 -14.08
C PRO A 71 -3.77 12.76 -15.34
N PRO A 72 -3.72 13.57 -16.41
CA PRO A 72 -2.88 13.28 -17.57
C PRO A 72 -1.41 13.04 -17.15
N GLU A 73 -0.70 12.22 -17.92
CA GLU A 73 0.72 11.90 -17.73
C GLU A 73 1.08 11.21 -16.39
N ALA A 74 0.12 10.84 -15.53
CA ALA A 74 0.41 10.14 -14.28
C ALA A 74 1.20 8.83 -14.52
N LEU A 75 0.77 8.01 -15.49
CA LEU A 75 1.50 6.78 -15.81
C LEU A 75 2.89 7.06 -16.38
N LYS A 76 3.01 8.06 -17.26
CA LYS A 76 4.30 8.45 -17.83
C LYS A 76 5.28 8.90 -16.74
N ASN A 77 4.84 9.79 -15.85
CA ASN A 77 5.65 10.27 -14.71
C ASN A 77 6.06 9.11 -13.78
N ALA A 78 5.18 8.14 -13.55
CA ALA A 78 5.50 6.96 -12.76
C ALA A 78 6.55 6.05 -13.44
N LEU A 79 6.46 5.87 -14.76
CA LEU A 79 7.47 5.14 -15.53
C LEU A 79 8.81 5.87 -15.57
N GLU A 80 8.81 7.19 -15.72
CA GLU A 80 10.02 8.03 -15.75
C GLU A 80 10.74 8.09 -14.40
N ALA A 81 10.03 7.87 -13.29
CA ALA A 81 10.65 7.74 -11.97
C ALA A 81 11.61 6.54 -11.87
N ASN A 82 11.39 5.49 -12.68
CA ASN A 82 12.24 4.29 -12.78
C ASN A 82 12.53 3.56 -11.44
N GLU A 83 11.63 3.72 -10.47
CA GLU A 83 11.70 3.02 -9.18
C GLU A 83 11.04 1.64 -9.29
N ASN A 84 11.38 0.73 -8.37
CA ASN A 84 10.81 -0.62 -8.36
C ASN A 84 9.31 -0.61 -8.04
N VAL A 85 8.89 0.28 -7.14
CA VAL A 85 7.50 0.47 -6.72
C VAL A 85 7.20 1.97 -6.67
N VAL A 86 6.20 2.41 -7.43
CA VAL A 86 5.78 3.81 -7.52
C VAL A 86 4.29 3.93 -7.24
N THR A 87 3.91 4.91 -6.43
CA THR A 87 2.51 5.23 -6.14
C THR A 87 2.29 6.74 -6.09
N TYR A 88 1.03 7.11 -5.94
CA TYR A 88 0.57 8.46 -5.61
C TYR A 88 -0.35 8.37 -4.41
N ASP A 89 -0.38 9.43 -3.60
CA ASP A 89 -1.36 9.53 -2.53
C ASP A 89 -2.73 9.99 -3.06
N TYR A 90 -3.79 9.56 -2.40
CA TYR A 90 -5.17 9.89 -2.75
C TYR A 90 -6.09 9.77 -1.53
N PRO A 91 -7.21 10.51 -1.48
CA PRO A 91 -8.12 10.42 -0.35
C PRO A 91 -8.93 9.13 -0.37
N ILE A 92 -8.93 8.40 0.73
CA ILE A 92 -9.73 7.17 0.91
C ILE A 92 -11.09 7.41 1.58
N ASN A 93 -11.33 8.64 2.07
CA ASN A 93 -12.60 9.02 2.70
C ASN A 93 -12.87 10.53 2.58
N ALA A 94 -14.09 10.93 2.94
CA ALA A 94 -14.52 12.33 2.93
C ALA A 94 -13.75 13.24 3.91
N ASN A 95 -13.04 12.66 4.89
CA ASN A 95 -12.19 13.39 5.84
C ASN A 95 -10.80 13.71 5.27
N ASN A 96 -10.54 13.34 4.01
CA ASN A 96 -9.27 13.55 3.30
C ASN A 96 -8.12 12.75 3.92
N VAL A 97 -8.38 11.59 4.53
CA VAL A 97 -7.31 10.68 4.95
C VAL A 97 -6.61 10.14 3.71
N GLY A 98 -5.29 10.18 3.67
CA GLY A 98 -4.48 9.64 2.59
C GLY A 98 -4.49 8.11 2.54
N ALA A 99 -4.21 7.57 1.36
CA ALA A 99 -3.98 6.15 1.12
C ALA A 99 -2.56 5.73 1.48
N VAL A 100 -1.63 6.69 1.50
CA VAL A 100 -0.23 6.48 1.91
C VAL A 100 -0.09 6.72 3.41
N PHE A 101 0.60 5.81 4.08
CA PHE A 101 1.06 6.00 5.45
C PHE A 101 2.59 6.05 5.50
N GLN A 102 3.11 7.13 6.04
CA GLN A 102 4.53 7.33 6.31
C GLN A 102 4.74 7.33 7.82
N ASP A 103 5.87 6.80 8.24
CA ASP A 103 6.29 6.93 9.63
C ASP A 103 6.92 8.29 9.93
N ILE A 104 7.35 8.46 11.18
CA ILE A 104 7.98 9.70 11.66
C ILE A 104 9.28 10.05 10.94
N THR A 105 9.93 9.09 10.26
CA THR A 105 11.13 9.32 9.44
C THR A 105 10.79 9.71 8.00
N GLY A 106 9.50 9.65 7.62
CA GLY A 106 9.03 9.83 6.26
C GLY A 106 9.11 8.55 5.41
N LYS A 107 9.53 7.42 5.99
CA LYS A 107 9.53 6.13 5.29
C LYS A 107 8.09 5.69 5.05
N VAL A 108 7.78 5.33 3.80
CA VAL A 108 6.46 4.79 3.45
C VAL A 108 6.35 3.38 4.03
N ILE A 109 5.36 3.15 4.87
CA ILE A 109 5.10 1.84 5.48
C ILE A 109 4.13 1.04 4.63
N TYR A 110 3.01 1.64 4.24
CA TYR A 110 2.06 1.06 3.30
C TYR A 110 1.38 2.15 2.46
N CYS A 111 0.80 1.72 1.33
CA CYS A 111 -0.05 2.54 0.49
C CYS A 111 -1.28 1.75 0.01
N GLY A 112 -2.33 2.46 -0.40
CA GLY A 112 -3.47 1.85 -1.09
C GLY A 112 -3.15 1.40 -2.51
N THR A 113 -3.99 0.55 -3.08
CA THR A 113 -3.84 -0.01 -4.44
C THR A 113 -4.53 0.79 -5.54
N GLY A 114 -5.01 2.00 -5.24
CA GLY A 114 -5.70 2.86 -6.20
C GLY A 114 -4.84 3.19 -7.42
N PHE A 115 -3.56 3.47 -7.22
CA PHE A 115 -2.57 3.57 -8.30
C PHE A 115 -1.22 3.08 -7.80
N LEU A 116 -0.79 1.90 -8.27
CA LEU A 116 0.48 1.30 -7.87
C LEU A 116 1.16 0.69 -9.10
N LEU A 117 2.29 1.28 -9.51
CA LEU A 117 3.11 0.79 -10.59
C LEU A 117 4.29 0.01 -10.00
N LEU A 118 4.51 -1.21 -10.46
CA LEU A 118 5.64 -2.05 -10.07
C LEU A 118 6.41 -2.48 -11.30
N LYS A 119 7.74 -2.58 -11.20
CA LYS A 119 8.51 -3.37 -12.16
C LYS A 119 8.09 -4.83 -12.06
N ARG A 120 8.06 -5.52 -13.19
CA ARG A 120 7.67 -6.94 -13.23
C ARG A 120 8.56 -7.82 -12.34
N GLU A 121 9.87 -7.55 -12.34
CA GLU A 121 10.87 -8.28 -11.56
C GLU A 121 10.65 -8.20 -10.04
N VAL A 122 9.85 -7.25 -9.55
CA VAL A 122 9.46 -7.20 -8.13
C VAL A 122 8.80 -8.51 -7.72
N PHE A 123 7.98 -9.08 -8.60
CA PHE A 123 7.24 -10.31 -8.34
C PHE A 123 8.14 -11.56 -8.31
N ASP A 124 9.39 -11.49 -8.79
CA ASP A 124 10.33 -12.62 -8.72
C ASP A 124 10.77 -12.91 -7.28
N LYS A 125 10.67 -11.92 -6.39
CA LYS A 125 10.96 -12.07 -4.94
C LYS A 125 9.72 -12.27 -4.08
N LEU A 126 8.52 -12.07 -4.65
CA LEU A 126 7.27 -12.22 -3.92
C LEU A 126 6.68 -13.61 -4.16
N LYS A 127 5.99 -14.15 -3.15
CA LYS A 127 5.26 -15.41 -3.28
C LYS A 127 3.76 -15.15 -3.34
N ALA A 128 3.09 -15.85 -4.26
CA ALA A 128 1.65 -15.94 -4.29
C ALA A 128 1.12 -16.67 -3.02
N PRO A 129 -0.10 -16.37 -2.54
CA PRO A 129 -0.99 -15.32 -3.04
C PRO A 129 -0.44 -13.92 -2.75
N TYR A 130 -0.47 -13.01 -3.73
CA TYR A 130 0.11 -11.68 -3.58
C TYR A 130 -0.73 -10.81 -2.65
N PHE A 131 -2.04 -10.82 -2.87
CA PHE A 131 -3.03 -10.16 -2.01
C PHE A 131 -3.68 -11.16 -1.07
N ARG A 132 -3.79 -10.77 0.20
CA ARG A 132 -4.30 -11.60 1.30
C ARG A 132 -5.21 -10.76 2.20
N THR A 133 -6.35 -11.32 2.59
CA THR A 133 -7.31 -10.68 3.53
C THR A 133 -7.46 -11.44 4.84
N ASP A 134 -6.75 -12.56 4.98
CA ASP A 134 -6.69 -13.42 6.16
C ASP A 134 -5.63 -12.95 7.16
N ILE A 135 -5.16 -11.70 7.05
CA ILE A 135 -4.18 -11.09 7.96
C ILE A 135 -4.75 -9.80 8.52
N GLN A 136 -4.86 -9.74 9.84
CA GLN A 136 -5.22 -8.53 10.56
C GLN A 136 -3.97 -7.84 11.07
N TRP A 137 -3.88 -6.52 10.85
CA TRP A 137 -2.77 -5.70 11.33
C TRP A 137 -3.20 -4.91 12.57
N SER A 138 -2.44 -5.06 13.64
CA SER A 138 -2.51 -4.20 14.81
C SER A 138 -1.33 -3.24 14.80
N VAL A 139 -1.57 -2.00 15.22
CA VAL A 139 -0.53 -0.97 15.38
C VAL A 139 -0.43 -0.65 16.85
N VAL A 140 0.77 -0.79 17.38
CA VAL A 140 1.08 -0.49 18.78
C VAL A 140 2.08 0.64 18.81
N ARG A 141 1.79 1.67 19.60
CA ARG A 141 2.76 2.72 19.89
C ARG A 141 3.71 2.25 20.98
N HIS A 142 5.01 2.31 20.71
CA HIS A 142 6.07 2.06 21.68
C HIS A 142 6.98 3.29 21.73
N ASN A 143 6.74 4.16 22.71
CA ASN A 143 7.38 5.49 22.83
C ASN A 143 7.20 6.35 21.57
N GLU A 144 8.31 6.63 20.87
CA GLU A 144 8.34 7.39 19.62
C GLU A 144 8.25 6.48 18.38
N SER A 145 8.20 5.16 18.57
CA SER A 145 8.10 4.18 17.48
C SER A 145 6.69 3.62 17.34
N LEU A 146 6.41 3.10 16.15
CA LEU A 146 5.23 2.29 15.86
C LEU A 146 5.66 0.86 15.56
N ARG A 147 4.95 -0.11 16.14
CA ARG A 147 5.10 -1.53 15.84
C ARG A 147 3.85 -2.04 15.15
N PHE A 148 4.02 -2.57 13.95
CA PHE A 148 2.97 -3.27 13.22
C PHE A 148 3.08 -4.76 13.53
N LYS A 149 2.00 -5.37 14.01
CA LYS A 149 1.92 -6.83 14.21
C LYS A 149 0.79 -7.39 13.37
N GLY A 150 1.14 -8.30 12.46
CA GLY A 150 0.17 -9.08 11.72
C GLY A 150 -0.20 -10.35 12.47
N ALA A 151 -1.46 -10.76 12.40
CA ALA A 151 -1.91 -12.07 12.88
C ALA A 151 -2.85 -12.68 11.85
N GLU A 152 -2.72 -13.99 11.61
CA GLU A 152 -3.67 -14.71 10.78
C GLU A 152 -5.03 -14.77 11.47
N VAL A 153 -6.07 -14.44 10.72
CA VAL A 153 -7.45 -14.47 11.19
C VAL A 153 -8.28 -15.33 10.26
N LYS A 154 -9.28 -16.03 10.83
CA LYS A 154 -10.28 -16.68 9.99
C LYS A 154 -11.02 -15.60 9.22
N GLN A 155 -11.13 -15.76 7.90
CA GLN A 155 -11.95 -14.88 7.08
C GLN A 155 -13.38 -14.86 7.63
N ASP A 156 -13.75 -13.75 8.26
CA ASP A 156 -15.05 -13.50 8.85
C ASP A 156 -15.91 -12.57 7.97
N GLY A 157 -15.47 -12.34 6.73
CA GLY A 157 -16.07 -11.37 5.83
C GLY A 157 -15.62 -9.93 6.09
N SER A 158 -14.64 -9.70 6.97
CA SER A 158 -13.97 -8.40 7.08
C SER A 158 -13.38 -7.99 5.73
N TYR A 159 -13.68 -6.75 5.34
CA TYR A 159 -13.33 -6.19 4.04
C TYR A 159 -12.10 -5.30 4.16
N GLY A 160 -11.08 -5.57 3.34
CA GLY A 160 -9.92 -4.68 3.17
C GLY A 160 -8.59 -5.29 3.64
N LEU A 161 -7.62 -4.41 3.91
CA LEU A 161 -6.26 -4.71 4.39
C LEU A 161 -5.36 -5.48 3.42
N GLN A 162 -5.86 -5.91 2.26
CA GLN A 162 -5.07 -6.60 1.25
C GLN A 162 -3.92 -5.75 0.72
N ASP A 163 -4.15 -4.44 0.62
CA ASP A 163 -3.19 -3.43 0.22
C ASP A 163 -2.07 -3.29 1.26
N ILE A 164 -2.43 -3.23 2.55
CA ILE A 164 -1.46 -3.21 3.66
C ILE A 164 -0.62 -4.48 3.64
N THR A 165 -1.25 -5.65 3.60
CA THR A 165 -0.53 -6.93 3.57
C THR A 165 0.42 -7.05 2.37
N PHE A 166 -0.02 -6.60 1.19
CA PHE A 166 0.85 -6.55 0.01
C PHE A 166 2.05 -5.61 0.20
N CYS A 167 1.85 -4.43 0.80
CA CYS A 167 2.95 -3.53 1.12
C CYS A 167 3.93 -4.12 2.15
N MET A 168 3.44 -4.87 3.13
CA MET A 168 4.31 -5.55 4.11
C MET A 168 5.17 -6.64 3.43
N LYS A 169 4.63 -7.33 2.42
CA LYS A 169 5.42 -8.24 1.56
C LYS A 169 6.52 -7.52 0.79
N LEU A 170 6.19 -6.35 0.21
CA LEU A 170 7.19 -5.51 -0.49
C LEU A 170 8.32 -5.10 0.46
N GLN A 171 7.99 -4.64 1.68
CA GLN A 171 8.97 -4.27 2.69
C GLN A 171 9.87 -5.45 3.09
N LYS A 172 9.27 -6.62 3.35
CA LYS A 172 10.01 -7.86 3.68
C LYS A 172 10.98 -8.26 2.56
N ALA A 173 10.61 -8.01 1.31
CA ALA A 173 11.45 -8.24 0.14
C ALA A 173 12.49 -7.14 -0.12
N GLY A 174 12.56 -6.11 0.73
CA GLY A 174 13.52 -5.02 0.64
C GLY A 174 13.18 -3.96 -0.41
N TYR A 175 11.90 -3.81 -0.77
CA TYR A 175 11.45 -2.79 -1.72
C TYR A 175 10.88 -1.57 -0.99
N ASP A 176 11.44 -0.40 -1.28
CA ASP A 176 10.87 0.88 -0.91
C ASP A 176 9.76 1.31 -1.88
N ILE A 177 8.77 2.03 -1.35
CA ILE A 177 7.65 2.57 -2.13
C ILE A 177 7.90 4.05 -2.39
N LYS A 178 8.12 4.42 -3.66
CA LYS A 178 8.24 5.82 -4.06
C LYS A 178 6.86 6.46 -4.18
N VAL A 179 6.62 7.52 -3.42
CA VAL A 179 5.43 8.36 -3.57
C VAL A 179 5.78 9.57 -4.44
N LEU A 180 5.07 9.73 -5.54
CA LEU A 180 5.21 10.92 -6.39
C LEU A 180 4.38 12.09 -5.82
N PRO A 181 4.81 13.35 -6.03
CA PRO A 181 4.27 14.51 -5.32
C PRO A 181 2.83 14.88 -5.70
N THR A 182 2.34 14.39 -6.84
CA THR A 182 0.97 14.67 -7.30
C THR A 182 -0.05 13.88 -6.49
N VAL A 183 -1.05 14.54 -5.94
CA VAL A 183 -2.18 13.87 -5.27
C VAL A 183 -3.23 13.48 -6.32
N LEU A 184 -3.63 12.20 -6.35
CA LEU A 184 -4.76 11.75 -7.17
C LEU A 184 -6.08 12.01 -6.45
N GLY A 185 -7.19 11.77 -7.14
CA GLY A 185 -8.50 11.76 -6.50
C GLY A 185 -9.15 10.39 -6.49
N GLN A 186 -10.27 10.30 -5.79
CA GLN A 186 -11.14 9.12 -5.79
C GLN A 186 -12.59 9.55 -6.03
N ARG A 187 -13.36 8.68 -6.68
CA ARG A 187 -14.79 8.80 -6.90
C ARG A 187 -15.49 7.91 -5.89
N LYS A 188 -16.57 8.39 -5.28
CA LYS A 188 -17.42 7.58 -4.42
C LYS A 188 -18.84 7.57 -4.96
N LEU A 189 -19.34 6.37 -5.28
CA LEU A 189 -20.75 6.19 -5.57
C LEU A 189 -21.55 6.39 -4.28
N ILE A 190 -22.39 7.42 -4.25
CA ILE A 190 -23.27 7.71 -3.11
C ILE A 190 -24.65 7.11 -3.33
N ALA A 191 -25.17 7.22 -4.55
CA ALA A 191 -26.45 6.63 -4.91
C ALA A 191 -26.48 6.24 -6.40
N LEU A 192 -27.14 5.12 -6.69
CA LEU A 192 -27.48 4.74 -8.06
C LEU A 192 -28.51 5.71 -8.65
N GLY A 193 -28.52 5.80 -9.97
CA GLY A 193 -29.52 6.56 -10.69
C GLY A 193 -30.84 5.81 -10.59
N LYS A 194 -31.94 6.54 -10.48
CA LYS A 194 -33.28 5.96 -10.40
C LYS A 194 -34.01 6.24 -11.72
N VAL A 195 -34.65 5.22 -12.27
CA VAL A 195 -35.48 5.39 -13.48
C VAL A 195 -36.56 6.46 -13.22
N GLY A 196 -36.78 7.36 -14.17
CA GLY A 196 -37.77 8.43 -14.05
C GLY A 196 -37.37 9.60 -13.12
N SER A 197 -36.16 9.62 -12.57
CA SER A 197 -35.64 10.75 -11.78
C SER A 197 -34.14 10.98 -12.03
N ASN A 198 -33.64 12.18 -11.71
CA ASN A 198 -32.22 12.55 -11.87
C ASN A 198 -31.62 12.23 -13.26
N ASN A 199 -32.44 12.23 -14.33
CA ASN A 199 -32.05 11.84 -15.68
C ASN A 199 -31.30 10.49 -15.75
N GLY A 200 -31.57 9.55 -14.83
CA GLY A 200 -30.88 8.27 -14.74
C GLY A 200 -29.41 8.33 -14.30
N ALA A 201 -28.91 9.51 -13.89
CA ALA A 201 -27.51 9.69 -13.50
C ALA A 201 -27.22 9.20 -12.08
N HIS A 202 -26.04 8.63 -11.87
CA HIS A 202 -25.53 8.29 -10.54
C HIS A 202 -25.11 9.55 -9.76
N TYR A 203 -25.33 9.55 -8.46
CA TYR A 203 -24.76 10.57 -7.58
C TYR A 203 -23.37 10.13 -7.13
N ILE A 204 -22.35 10.85 -7.60
CA ILE A 204 -20.94 10.48 -7.43
C ILE A 204 -20.21 11.66 -6.78
N GLN A 205 -19.65 11.43 -5.61
CA GLN A 205 -18.73 12.37 -4.97
C GLN A 205 -17.32 12.23 -5.55
N ARG A 206 -16.57 13.33 -5.51
CA ARG A 206 -15.17 13.40 -5.95
C ARG A 206 -14.35 13.92 -4.79
N TRP A 207 -13.41 13.11 -4.31
CA TRP A 207 -12.44 13.48 -3.29
C TRP A 207 -11.10 13.71 -3.97
N ARG A 208 -10.43 14.83 -3.68
CA ARG A 208 -9.20 15.25 -4.40
C ARG A 208 -8.12 15.87 -3.49
N LYS A 209 -8.37 15.89 -2.19
CA LYS A 209 -7.47 16.51 -1.22
C LYS A 209 -7.05 15.43 -0.25
N VAL A 210 -5.78 15.44 0.13
CA VAL A 210 -5.28 14.65 1.24
C VAL A 210 -4.80 15.60 2.32
N LYS A 211 -5.14 15.30 3.56
CA LYS A 211 -4.55 15.89 4.76
C LYS A 211 -3.43 14.96 5.20
N LYS A 212 -2.22 15.51 5.26
CA LYS A 212 -1.03 14.77 5.70
C LYS A 212 -1.17 14.35 7.16
N ASP A 213 -0.51 13.24 7.49
CA ASP A 213 -0.23 12.80 8.85
C ASP A 213 -1.44 12.53 9.73
N ILE A 214 -2.68 12.42 9.19
CA ILE A 214 -3.85 12.09 10.01
C ILE A 214 -3.64 10.77 10.74
N ARG A 215 -3.31 9.70 10.01
CA ARG A 215 -3.09 8.37 10.62
C ARG A 215 -1.88 8.35 11.55
N LEU A 216 -0.82 9.08 11.19
CA LEU A 216 0.36 9.18 12.05
C LEU A 216 0.00 9.84 13.38
N ASN A 217 -0.70 10.98 13.35
CA ASN A 217 -1.17 11.65 14.55
C ASN A 217 -2.14 10.79 15.36
N GLU A 218 -2.99 10.01 14.69
CA GLU A 218 -3.88 9.05 15.35
C GLU A 218 -3.07 7.97 16.10
N TYR A 219 -2.12 7.31 15.44
CA TYR A 219 -1.26 6.31 16.07
C TYR A 219 -0.38 6.90 17.17
N MET A 220 0.16 8.10 16.96
CA MET A 220 0.95 8.82 17.97
C MET A 220 0.11 9.39 19.11
N SER A 221 -1.21 9.38 19.01
CA SER A 221 -2.11 9.72 20.12
C SER A 221 -2.53 8.51 20.96
N MET A 222 -2.28 7.29 20.48
CA MET A 222 -2.61 6.06 21.21
C MET A 222 -1.82 5.98 22.52
N PRO A 223 -2.42 5.36 23.57
CA PRO A 223 -1.68 5.03 24.79
C PRO A 223 -0.41 4.27 24.46
N ASN A 224 0.68 4.66 25.09
CA ASN A 224 1.95 3.96 24.94
C ASN A 224 1.81 2.57 25.56
N ASP A 225 2.04 1.50 24.78
CA ASP A 225 2.00 0.14 25.31
C ASP A 225 3.30 -0.19 26.04
N LEU A 226 3.43 0.40 27.22
CA LEU A 226 4.47 0.10 28.19
C LEU A 226 4.22 -1.25 28.91
N THR A 227 3.09 -1.92 28.64
CA THR A 227 2.75 -3.20 29.28
C THR A 227 3.51 -4.38 28.68
N SER A 228 4.00 -4.24 27.46
CA SER A 228 5.20 -4.98 27.07
C SER A 228 6.35 -4.49 27.97
N LYS A 229 6.79 -5.31 28.93
CA LYS A 229 7.91 -5.06 29.87
C LYS A 229 9.28 -4.87 29.18
N SER A 230 9.26 -4.42 27.95
CA SER A 230 10.39 -4.30 27.05
C SER A 230 10.84 -2.83 27.08
N ASN A 231 11.63 -2.47 28.10
CA ASN A 231 12.62 -1.39 28.02
C ASN A 231 13.76 -1.79 27.06
N LEU A 232 13.42 -2.45 25.94
CA LEU A 232 14.38 -2.97 25.00
C LEU A 232 14.78 -1.82 24.07
N ILE A 233 16.08 -1.58 23.98
CA ILE A 233 16.73 -0.73 22.99
C ILE A 233 17.13 -1.63 21.84
N THR A 234 16.86 -1.18 20.61
CA THR A 234 17.29 -1.88 19.40
C THR A 234 18.65 -1.35 18.96
N LEU A 235 19.59 -2.26 18.76
CA LEU A 235 20.94 -1.97 18.28
C LEU A 235 21.13 -2.55 16.88
N GLU A 236 21.86 -1.82 16.04
CA GLU A 236 22.44 -2.34 14.80
C GLU A 236 23.79 -2.97 15.13
N THR A 237 24.01 -4.23 14.73
CA THR A 237 25.28 -4.98 14.90
C THR A 237 25.73 -5.55 13.56
N GLU A 238 26.96 -6.09 13.48
CA GLU A 238 27.43 -6.79 12.27
C GLU A 238 26.54 -7.97 11.85
N GLY A 239 25.83 -8.58 12.82
CA GLY A 239 24.90 -9.70 12.59
C GLY A 239 23.45 -9.29 12.31
N GLY A 240 23.16 -7.99 12.20
CA GLY A 240 21.80 -7.44 12.04
C GLY A 240 21.29 -6.75 13.31
N TYR A 241 19.97 -6.73 13.48
CA TYR A 241 19.30 -6.01 14.57
C TYR A 241 19.09 -6.89 15.80
N ILE A 242 19.43 -6.38 16.98
CA ILE A 242 19.13 -7.02 18.27
C ILE A 242 18.34 -6.06 19.15
N SER A 243 17.31 -6.55 19.84
CA SER A 243 16.57 -5.80 20.86
C SER A 243 16.93 -6.34 22.24
N THR A 244 17.49 -5.50 23.11
CA THR A 244 17.98 -5.90 24.44
C THR A 244 17.66 -4.82 25.46
N ASP A 245 17.63 -5.13 26.76
CA ASP A 245 17.36 -4.12 27.77
C ASP A 245 18.38 -2.96 27.74
N LYS A 246 17.95 -1.78 28.17
CA LYS A 246 18.78 -0.55 28.16
C LYS A 246 20.18 -0.74 28.73
N ALA A 247 20.33 -1.44 29.86
CA ALA A 247 21.63 -1.62 30.49
C ALA A 247 22.56 -2.54 29.68
N HIS A 248 22.02 -3.56 29.01
CA HIS A 248 22.80 -4.38 28.08
C HIS A 248 23.11 -3.64 26.78
N ALA A 249 22.18 -2.81 26.30
CA ALA A 249 22.39 -2.02 25.09
C ALA A 249 23.54 -1.02 25.26
N GLU A 250 23.54 -0.28 26.37
CA GLU A 250 24.65 0.63 26.75
C GLU A 250 26.00 -0.10 26.75
N LYS A 251 26.06 -1.31 27.34
CA LYS A 251 27.29 -2.13 27.34
C LYS A 251 27.76 -2.54 25.95
N LEU A 252 26.85 -2.81 25.02
CA LEU A 252 27.20 -3.21 23.65
C LEU A 252 27.66 -2.01 22.83
N VAL A 253 27.05 -0.84 23.05
CA VAL A 253 27.47 0.43 22.45
C VAL A 253 28.86 0.85 22.95
N ASP A 254 29.10 0.78 24.26
CA ASP A 254 30.40 1.11 24.86
C ASP A 254 31.54 0.21 24.35
N LYS A 255 31.21 -1.04 24.00
CA LYS A 255 32.17 -2.00 23.42
C LYS A 255 32.35 -1.83 21.90
N GLY A 256 31.60 -0.93 21.26
CA GLY A 256 31.58 -0.78 19.81
C GLY A 256 30.99 -1.99 19.06
N ILE A 257 30.25 -2.86 19.75
CA ILE A 257 29.64 -4.07 19.17
C ILE A 257 28.30 -3.74 18.50
N GLY A 258 27.64 -2.67 18.95
CA GLY A 258 26.41 -2.19 18.33
C GLY A 258 26.32 -0.68 18.33
N LYS A 259 25.51 -0.15 17.42
CA LYS A 259 25.14 1.27 17.39
C LYS A 259 23.70 1.40 17.84
N GLU A 260 23.46 2.27 18.82
CA GLU A 260 22.09 2.62 19.19
C GLU A 260 21.41 3.25 17.98
N ILE A 261 20.32 2.61 17.57
CA ILE A 261 19.45 3.17 16.57
C ILE A 261 18.49 4.05 17.36
N ASN A 262 18.56 5.36 17.14
CA ASN A 262 17.55 6.27 17.67
C ASN A 262 16.19 5.66 17.41
N SER A 263 15.38 5.54 18.46
CA SER A 263 14.08 4.83 18.53
C SER A 263 12.98 5.40 17.62
N GLN A 264 13.36 6.11 16.56
CA GLN A 264 12.46 6.70 15.58
C GLN A 264 12.02 5.71 14.50
N GLN A 265 12.45 4.45 14.53
CA GLN A 265 12.11 3.49 13.49
C GLN A 265 10.74 2.85 13.72
N THR A 266 9.95 2.77 12.64
CA THR A 266 8.83 1.82 12.61
C THR A 266 9.37 0.40 12.52
N ALA A 267 8.94 -0.45 13.45
CA ALA A 267 9.22 -1.88 13.42
C ALA A 267 8.03 -2.62 12.81
N ILE A 268 8.30 -3.45 11.80
CA ILE A 268 7.30 -4.34 11.22
C ILE A 268 7.60 -5.74 11.75
N ASP A 269 6.72 -6.23 12.60
CA ASP A 269 6.83 -7.57 13.18
C ASP A 269 6.03 -8.56 12.34
N LEU A 270 6.78 -9.42 11.67
CA LEU A 270 6.27 -10.45 10.76
C LEU A 270 6.48 -11.86 11.32
N THR A 271 6.87 -11.98 12.60
CA THR A 271 7.25 -13.29 13.19
C THR A 271 6.09 -14.28 13.25
N GLU A 272 4.85 -13.77 13.33
CA GLU A 272 3.64 -14.59 13.44
C GLU A 272 2.90 -14.75 12.09
N VAL A 273 3.44 -14.22 10.97
CA VAL A 273 2.76 -14.28 9.67
C VAL A 273 3.70 -14.74 8.56
N ASP A 274 3.31 -15.82 7.89
CA ASP A 274 4.00 -16.29 6.70
C ASP A 274 3.59 -15.45 5.47
N ILE A 275 4.23 -14.28 5.31
CA ILE A 275 4.03 -13.38 4.15
C ILE A 275 5.13 -13.48 3.10
#